data_AF-A0A7S3JQ55-F1
#
_entry.id   AF-A0A7S3JQ55-F1
#
_cell.length_a   1.000
_cell.length_b   1.000
_cell.length_c   1.000
_cell.angle_alpha   90.00
_cell.angle_beta   90.00
_cell.angle_gamma   90.00
#
_symmetry.space_group_name_H-M   'P 1'
#
loop_
_entity.id
_entity.type
_entity.pdbx_description
1 polymer ?
#
loop_
_entity_poly.entity_id
_entity_poly.type
_entity_poly.pdbx_seq_one_letter_code
_entity_poly.pdbx_strand_id
1 'polypeptide(L)'
;SVAYLTYDESFDSSLEQSLADYIAPGTIFRIGGRNALDTGLPSAALDGATDLSTLLGYSSGSPIVSTGTERLSSTLSPGQHIRIGGERYTIARSGTEIQRLYVAADSAPENATKIYRLTAVHSGSTQSTKCLDFHSTADQIQNALSALDSFYQGVVVTRTGSGVHGDAYLYTIYFGVGENVDSGHGDILELTVDSRECKMPSYINGTYYAQPANITGLDIGVETVVQGGATEVQTVSLALDAGWLEGDYFRLRYGDDVTDCLDW
;
A
#
# COMPACT_ATOMS: atom_id res chain seq x y z
N SER A 1 5.02 25.73 -26.69
CA SER A 1 3.88 26.37 -27.36
C SER A 1 2.73 25.39 -27.33
N VAL A 2 1.57 25.77 -26.81
CA VAL A 2 0.38 24.91 -26.81
C VAL A 2 -0.41 25.25 -28.08
N ALA A 3 -0.54 24.29 -28.99
CA ALA A 3 -1.39 24.43 -30.16
C ALA A 3 -2.80 23.99 -29.77
N TYR A 4 -3.78 24.87 -29.96
CA TYR A 4 -5.20 24.52 -29.83
C TYR A 4 -5.74 24.18 -31.22
N LEU A 5 -6.29 22.98 -31.36
CA LEU A 5 -7.06 22.60 -32.54
C LEU A 5 -8.52 22.92 -32.26
N THR A 6 -9.06 23.88 -33.01
CA THR A 6 -10.50 24.18 -33.00
C THR A 6 -11.16 23.29 -34.02
N TYR A 7 -12.12 22.47 -33.58
CA TYR A 7 -12.97 21.69 -34.48
C TYR A 7 -13.95 22.65 -35.16
N ASP A 8 -13.70 22.93 -36.45
CA ASP A 8 -14.66 23.55 -37.36
C ASP A 8 -15.25 22.39 -38.18
N GLU A 9 -16.57 22.28 -38.21
CA GLU A 9 -17.36 21.12 -38.67
C GLU A 9 -17.18 20.76 -40.17
N SER A 10 -16.18 21.32 -40.84
CA SER A 10 -15.86 21.14 -42.26
C SER A 10 -14.57 20.33 -42.47
N PHE A 11 -14.60 19.03 -42.20
CA PHE A 11 -13.58 18.12 -42.75
C PHE A 11 -13.91 17.80 -44.21
N ASP A 12 -13.35 18.56 -45.15
CA ASP A 12 -13.52 18.34 -46.61
C ASP A 12 -12.36 17.49 -47.22
N SER A 13 -11.56 16.84 -46.38
CA SER A 13 -10.56 15.83 -46.77
C SER A 13 -10.26 14.90 -45.60
N SER A 14 -9.70 13.72 -45.87
CA SER A 14 -9.45 12.67 -44.86
C SER A 14 -8.64 13.23 -43.69
N LEU A 15 -9.10 13.01 -42.46
CA LEU A 15 -8.47 13.38 -41.18
C LEU A 15 -6.96 13.09 -41.13
N GLU A 16 -6.52 12.01 -41.78
CA GLU A 16 -5.11 11.63 -41.92
C GLU A 16 -4.24 12.69 -42.60
N GLN A 17 -4.78 13.40 -43.59
CA GLN A 17 -4.05 14.41 -44.36
C GLN A 17 -3.87 15.70 -43.55
N SER A 18 -4.92 16.15 -42.84
CA SER A 18 -4.87 17.31 -41.95
C SER A 18 -3.99 17.08 -40.72
N LEU A 19 -3.85 15.86 -40.23
CA LEU A 19 -2.95 15.55 -39.10
C LEU A 19 -1.48 15.51 -39.54
N ALA A 20 -1.19 15.00 -40.75
CA ALA A 20 0.16 14.93 -41.28
C ALA A 20 0.79 16.31 -41.53
N ASP A 21 0.00 17.31 -41.90
CA ASP A 21 0.48 18.67 -42.20
C ASP A 21 0.81 19.51 -40.96
N TYR A 22 0.21 19.19 -39.81
CA TYR A 22 0.32 19.99 -38.58
C TYR A 22 1.14 19.33 -37.47
N ILE A 23 1.59 18.09 -37.66
CA ILE A 23 2.21 17.28 -36.59
C ILE A 23 3.54 16.73 -37.07
N ALA A 24 4.63 17.17 -36.44
CA ALA A 24 5.97 16.70 -36.80
C ALA A 24 6.17 15.21 -36.42
N PRO A 25 6.96 14.44 -37.19
CA PRO A 25 7.30 13.07 -36.86
C PRO A 25 7.83 12.94 -35.42
N GLY A 26 7.23 12.07 -34.62
CA GLY A 26 7.56 11.87 -33.20
C GLY A 26 6.75 12.72 -32.22
N THR A 27 5.91 13.63 -32.70
CA THR A 27 5.00 14.40 -31.85
C THR A 27 3.86 13.50 -31.37
N ILE A 28 3.74 13.37 -30.04
CA ILE A 28 2.64 12.65 -29.40
C ILE A 28 1.55 13.67 -29.09
N PHE A 29 0.34 13.44 -29.61
CA PHE A 29 -0.87 14.18 -29.25
C PHE A 29 -1.95 13.18 -28.90
N ARG A 30 -2.90 13.59 -28.06
CA ARG A 30 -4.03 12.75 -27.66
C ARG A 30 -5.34 13.36 -28.12
N ILE A 31 -6.21 12.50 -28.61
CA ILE A 31 -7.62 12.78 -28.84
C ILE A 31 -8.35 12.13 -27.67
N GLY A 32 -8.83 12.92 -26.72
CA GLY A 32 -9.55 12.41 -25.56
C GLY A 32 -9.87 13.48 -24.51
N GLY A 33 -11.06 13.36 -23.93
CA GLY A 33 -11.62 14.24 -22.91
C GLY A 33 -13.14 14.20 -23.01
N ARG A 34 -13.84 13.84 -21.94
CA ARG A 34 -15.32 13.91 -21.90
C ARG A 34 -15.72 15.35 -21.60
N ASN A 35 -16.56 15.94 -22.42
CA ASN A 35 -17.43 17.00 -21.94
C ASN A 35 -18.66 16.35 -21.29
N ALA A 36 -19.27 16.99 -20.29
CA ALA A 36 -20.46 16.48 -19.59
C ALA A 36 -21.69 16.23 -20.51
N LEU A 37 -21.59 16.62 -21.78
CA LEU A 37 -22.62 16.51 -22.80
C LEU A 37 -22.40 15.33 -23.77
N ASP A 38 -21.27 14.63 -23.71
CA ASP A 38 -21.00 13.47 -24.57
C ASP A 38 -21.72 12.22 -24.07
N THR A 39 -22.92 11.99 -24.62
CA THR A 39 -23.71 10.77 -24.43
C THR A 39 -23.45 9.81 -25.59
N GLY A 40 -23.10 8.55 -25.29
CA GLY A 40 -23.02 7.48 -26.29
C GLY A 40 -21.61 6.99 -26.69
N LEU A 41 -20.53 7.57 -26.15
CA LEU A 41 -19.18 7.02 -26.34
C LEU A 41 -18.85 5.96 -25.27
N PRO A 42 -18.07 4.91 -25.59
CA PRO A 42 -17.65 3.90 -24.62
C PRO A 42 -16.96 4.57 -23.43
N SER A 43 -17.31 4.15 -22.20
CA SER A 43 -16.76 4.68 -20.94
C SER A 43 -15.25 4.43 -20.74
N ALA A 44 -14.58 3.83 -21.71
CA ALA A 44 -13.14 3.57 -21.71
C ALA A 44 -12.46 4.53 -22.68
N ALA A 45 -11.25 4.98 -22.33
CA ALA A 45 -10.39 5.62 -23.31
C ALA A 45 -10.23 4.71 -24.55
N LEU A 46 -9.96 5.29 -25.72
CA LEU A 46 -9.84 4.58 -27.00
C LEU A 46 -8.83 3.41 -26.98
N ASP A 47 -7.94 3.38 -25.99
CA ASP A 47 -6.95 2.32 -25.75
C ASP A 47 -7.39 1.28 -24.68
N GLY A 48 -8.65 1.32 -24.24
CA GLY A 48 -9.21 0.44 -23.22
C GLY A 48 -8.89 0.87 -21.79
N ALA A 49 -8.20 1.99 -21.56
CA ALA A 49 -7.93 2.46 -20.21
C ALA A 49 -9.21 2.93 -19.50
N THR A 50 -9.35 2.55 -18.23
CA THR A 50 -10.43 3.01 -17.36
C THR A 50 -10.25 4.48 -17.06
N ASP A 51 -11.30 5.28 -17.25
CA ASP A 51 -11.30 6.69 -16.89
C ASP A 51 -11.41 6.85 -15.37
N LEU A 52 -10.44 7.56 -14.77
CA LEU A 52 -10.36 7.84 -13.33
C LEU A 52 -10.65 9.31 -13.00
N SER A 53 -11.03 10.13 -14.00
CA SER A 53 -11.20 11.59 -13.84
C SER A 53 -12.20 12.00 -12.77
N THR A 54 -13.20 11.17 -12.49
CA THR A 54 -14.20 11.38 -11.42
C THR A 54 -13.65 11.10 -10.02
N LEU A 55 -12.49 10.45 -9.91
CA LEU A 55 -11.85 10.06 -8.64
C LEU A 55 -10.71 11.01 -8.26
N LEU A 56 -10.25 11.89 -9.15
CA LEU A 56 -9.12 12.79 -8.93
C LEU A 56 -9.59 14.18 -8.48
N GLY A 57 -9.00 14.69 -7.40
CA GLY A 57 -9.05 16.08 -6.98
C GLY A 57 -7.72 16.76 -7.28
N TYR A 58 -7.74 17.96 -7.87
CA TYR A 58 -6.53 18.76 -8.02
C TYR A 58 -6.88 20.24 -7.86
N SER A 59 -5.95 21.01 -7.35
CA SER A 59 -6.02 22.47 -7.36
C SER A 59 -5.06 23.01 -8.41
N SER A 60 -5.48 24.06 -9.13
CA SER A 60 -4.61 24.74 -10.09
C SER A 60 -3.34 25.24 -9.40
N GLY A 61 -2.18 24.89 -9.94
CA GLY A 61 -0.87 25.22 -9.36
C GLY A 61 -0.36 24.25 -8.30
N SER A 62 -1.11 23.22 -7.93
CA SER A 62 -0.64 22.15 -7.04
C SER A 62 0.08 21.06 -7.82
N PRO A 63 1.28 20.63 -7.41
CA PRO A 63 1.91 19.41 -7.94
C PRO A 63 1.23 18.14 -7.40
N ILE A 64 0.31 18.27 -6.45
CA ILE A 64 -0.41 17.17 -5.80
C ILE A 64 -1.75 16.98 -6.51
N VAL A 65 -1.92 15.79 -7.07
CA VAL A 65 -3.22 15.25 -7.49
C VAL A 65 -3.69 14.35 -6.36
N SER A 66 -4.74 14.79 -5.66
CA SER A 66 -5.41 14.02 -4.63
C SER A 66 -6.55 13.22 -5.24
N THR A 67 -7.23 12.42 -4.43
CA THR A 67 -8.35 11.62 -4.87
C THR A 67 -9.52 11.86 -3.93
N GLY A 68 -10.69 12.20 -4.46
CA GLY A 68 -11.84 12.61 -3.65
C GLY A 68 -12.57 11.44 -2.96
N THR A 69 -12.20 10.20 -3.25
CA THR A 69 -12.81 8.97 -2.69
C THR A 69 -11.77 7.84 -2.55
N GLU A 70 -11.95 7.05 -1.49
CA GLU A 70 -11.05 6.03 -0.89
C GLU A 70 -10.75 4.78 -1.74
N ARG A 71 -10.85 4.84 -3.07
CA ARG A 71 -10.89 3.62 -3.90
C ARG A 71 -9.73 3.41 -4.86
N LEU A 72 -8.81 4.36 -5.00
CA LEU A 72 -7.64 4.14 -5.87
C LEU A 72 -6.67 3.12 -5.26
N SER A 73 -6.59 3.02 -3.93
CA SER A 73 -5.82 1.98 -3.22
C SER A 73 -6.32 0.56 -3.50
N SER A 74 -7.63 0.37 -3.59
CA SER A 74 -8.27 -0.92 -3.88
C SER A 74 -8.36 -1.25 -5.37
N THR A 75 -8.19 -0.25 -6.25
CA THR A 75 -8.25 -0.43 -7.70
C THR A 75 -6.86 -0.49 -8.34
N LEU A 76 -5.85 0.10 -7.70
CA LEU A 76 -4.51 0.24 -8.25
C LEU A 76 -3.44 -0.35 -7.34
N SER A 77 -2.69 -1.30 -7.87
CA SER A 77 -1.56 -1.93 -7.17
C SER A 77 -0.24 -1.22 -7.51
N PRO A 78 0.75 -1.22 -6.58
CA PRO A 78 2.11 -0.80 -6.90
C PRO A 78 2.65 -1.50 -8.15
N GLY A 79 3.34 -0.75 -9.00
CA GLY A 79 3.84 -1.22 -10.30
C GLY A 79 2.84 -1.10 -11.45
N GLN A 80 1.55 -0.87 -11.20
CA GLN A 80 0.62 -0.48 -12.26
C GLN A 80 0.87 0.95 -12.73
N HIS A 81 0.29 1.31 -13.87
CA HIS A 81 0.50 2.62 -14.49
C HIS A 81 -0.79 3.42 -14.56
N ILE A 82 -0.67 4.69 -14.17
CA ILE A 82 -1.70 5.70 -14.40
C ILE A 82 -1.19 6.70 -15.43
N ARG A 83 -2.11 7.45 -16.03
CA ARG A 83 -1.75 8.55 -16.92
C ARG A 83 -2.37 9.85 -16.44
N ILE A 84 -1.52 10.86 -16.25
CA ILE A 84 -1.93 12.21 -15.87
C ILE A 84 -1.45 13.15 -16.96
N GLY A 85 -2.36 13.95 -17.55
CA GLY A 85 -1.99 14.92 -18.58
C GLY A 85 -1.33 14.34 -19.85
N GLY A 86 -1.45 13.03 -20.09
CA GLY A 86 -0.81 12.37 -21.23
C GLY A 86 0.46 11.59 -20.90
N GLU A 87 1.08 11.86 -19.75
CA GLU A 87 2.29 11.17 -19.30
C GLU A 87 1.95 9.92 -18.51
N ARG A 88 2.83 8.92 -18.57
CA ARG A 88 2.68 7.65 -17.85
C ARG A 88 3.43 7.73 -16.53
N TYR A 89 2.73 7.49 -15.44
CA TYR A 89 3.29 7.40 -14.10
C TYR A 89 3.16 5.96 -13.62
N THR A 90 4.21 5.45 -12.98
CA THR A 90 4.15 4.17 -12.28
C THR A 90 3.73 4.43 -10.85
N ILE A 91 2.76 3.66 -10.36
CA ILE A 91 2.35 3.74 -8.97
C ILE A 91 3.47 3.17 -8.13
N ALA A 92 4.13 4.06 -7.39
CA ALA A 92 5.16 3.67 -6.45
C ALA A 92 4.55 2.99 -5.23
N ARG A 93 3.42 3.50 -4.72
CA ARG A 93 2.70 3.01 -3.53
C ARG A 93 1.21 3.32 -3.61
N SER A 94 0.37 2.49 -3.01
CA SER A 94 -1.11 2.61 -3.04
C SER A 94 -1.73 2.88 -1.66
N GLY A 95 -0.93 3.00 -0.59
CA GLY A 95 -1.45 3.03 0.79
C GLY A 95 -1.76 1.66 1.39
N THR A 96 -1.56 0.59 0.60
CA THR A 96 -1.69 -0.82 0.98
C THR A 96 -0.33 -1.36 1.36
N GLU A 97 -0.20 -1.91 2.57
CA GLU A 97 1.00 -2.61 2.98
C GLU A 97 0.88 -4.11 2.68
N ILE A 98 2.00 -4.73 2.27
CA ILE A 98 2.11 -6.18 2.14
C ILE A 98 3.27 -6.66 2.99
N GLN A 99 2.96 -7.48 3.99
CA GLN A 99 3.95 -8.19 4.78
C GLN A 99 3.85 -9.70 4.53
N ARG A 100 4.95 -10.41 4.74
CA ARG A 100 5.01 -11.87 4.62
C ARG A 100 5.46 -12.47 5.93
N LEU A 101 4.63 -13.35 6.49
CA LEU A 101 4.98 -14.22 7.61
C LEU A 101 5.40 -15.58 7.05
N TYR A 102 6.54 -16.10 7.50
CA TYR A 102 6.95 -17.47 7.21
C TYR A 102 7.01 -18.30 8.49
N VAL A 103 6.58 -19.56 8.42
CA VAL A 103 6.61 -20.50 9.55
C VAL A 103 7.05 -21.88 9.05
N ALA A 104 8.13 -22.41 9.59
CA ALA A 104 8.66 -23.74 9.28
C ALA A 104 9.16 -24.46 10.54
N ALA A 105 9.20 -25.79 10.50
CA ALA A 105 9.87 -26.63 11.48
C ALA A 105 10.44 -27.90 10.81
N ASP A 106 11.48 -28.49 11.40
CA ASP A 106 12.00 -29.81 10.98
C ASP A 106 10.98 -30.91 11.25
N SER A 107 10.28 -30.81 12.38
CA SER A 107 9.17 -31.67 12.74
C SER A 107 7.99 -30.81 13.17
N ALA A 108 6.97 -30.77 12.30
CA ALA A 108 5.73 -30.07 12.59
C ALA A 108 4.92 -30.83 13.65
N PRO A 109 4.29 -30.13 14.61
CA PRO A 109 3.43 -30.78 15.59
C PRO A 109 2.15 -31.26 14.90
N GLU A 110 1.76 -32.51 15.15
CA GLU A 110 0.55 -33.10 14.57
C GLU A 110 -0.75 -32.45 15.08
N ASN A 111 -0.69 -31.78 16.24
CA ASN A 111 -1.84 -31.15 16.89
C ASN A 111 -1.76 -29.62 16.90
N ALA A 112 -2.91 -28.97 17.11
CA ALA A 112 -3.06 -27.51 17.23
C ALA A 112 -2.25 -26.99 18.43
N THR A 113 -0.99 -26.65 18.14
CA THR A 113 -0.03 -26.20 19.14
C THR A 113 0.16 -24.72 18.95
N LYS A 114 -0.31 -23.95 19.95
CA LYS A 114 -0.16 -22.51 20.04
C LYS A 114 1.30 -22.16 20.32
N ILE A 115 1.98 -21.51 19.38
CA ILE A 115 3.44 -21.34 19.45
C ILE A 115 3.92 -19.91 19.21
N TYR A 116 3.09 -19.04 18.64
CA TYR A 116 3.43 -17.63 18.44
C TYR A 116 2.18 -16.77 18.49
N ARG A 117 2.37 -15.46 18.64
CA ARG A 117 1.38 -14.43 18.33
C ARG A 117 2.05 -13.35 17.50
N LEU A 118 1.23 -12.54 16.84
CA LEU A 118 1.69 -11.39 16.05
C LEU A 118 1.40 -10.11 16.84
N THR A 119 2.41 -9.27 16.97
CA THR A 119 2.29 -7.94 17.54
C THR A 119 2.39 -6.92 16.42
N ALA A 120 1.41 -6.02 16.36
CA ALA A 120 1.32 -4.96 15.39
C ALA A 120 1.48 -3.61 16.06
N VAL A 121 2.17 -2.70 15.37
CA VAL A 121 2.23 -1.28 15.72
C VAL A 121 1.71 -0.49 14.54
N HIS A 122 0.61 0.24 14.74
CA HIS A 122 -0.03 1.06 13.73
C HIS A 122 -0.61 2.32 14.37
N SER A 123 -0.35 3.48 13.78
CA SER A 123 -0.79 4.79 14.29
C SER A 123 -0.40 5.04 15.77
N GLY A 124 0.77 4.53 16.19
CA GLY A 124 1.26 4.63 17.58
C GLY A 124 0.57 3.68 18.57
N SER A 125 -0.43 2.91 18.15
CA SER A 125 -1.08 1.88 18.96
C SER A 125 -0.36 0.54 18.79
N THR A 126 -0.11 -0.16 19.90
CA THR A 126 0.46 -1.52 19.89
C THR A 126 -0.61 -2.51 20.31
N GLN A 127 -0.90 -3.49 19.45
CA GLN A 127 -1.88 -4.54 19.70
C GLN A 127 -1.29 -5.90 19.36
N SER A 128 -1.76 -6.97 20.02
CA SER A 128 -1.26 -8.32 19.79
C SER A 128 -2.41 -9.29 19.59
N THR A 129 -2.23 -10.23 18.66
CA THR A 129 -3.20 -11.31 18.47
C THR A 129 -3.19 -12.25 19.68
N LYS A 130 -4.24 -13.06 19.81
CA LYS A 130 -4.15 -14.29 20.62
C LYS A 130 -3.08 -15.21 20.01
N CYS A 131 -2.59 -16.17 20.79
CA CYS A 131 -1.68 -17.18 20.27
C CYS A 131 -2.32 -17.95 19.11
N LEU A 132 -1.48 -18.22 18.12
CA LEU A 132 -1.77 -18.87 16.85
C LEU A 132 -1.11 -20.25 16.83
N ASP A 133 -1.77 -21.17 16.13
CA ASP A 133 -1.24 -22.52 15.96
C ASP A 133 -0.10 -22.51 14.94
N PHE A 134 0.84 -23.44 15.07
CA PHE A 134 1.87 -23.67 14.06
C PHE A 134 1.28 -23.79 12.65
N HIS A 135 0.21 -24.57 12.51
CA HIS A 135 -0.43 -24.86 11.22
C HIS A 135 -1.64 -23.96 10.92
N SER A 136 -1.74 -22.78 11.53
CA SER A 136 -2.90 -21.89 11.34
C SER A 136 -3.23 -21.68 9.86
N THR A 137 -4.51 -21.71 9.50
CA THR A 137 -4.95 -21.42 8.12
C THR A 137 -4.85 -19.93 7.82
N ALA A 138 -4.89 -19.55 6.53
CA ALA A 138 -4.96 -18.15 6.13
C ALA A 138 -6.12 -17.41 6.83
N ASP A 139 -7.31 -18.01 6.85
CA ASP A 139 -8.49 -17.47 7.52
C ASP A 139 -8.28 -17.27 9.03
N GLN A 140 -7.55 -18.18 9.69
CA GLN A 140 -7.28 -18.05 11.12
C GLN A 140 -6.34 -16.88 11.42
N ILE A 141 -5.31 -16.68 10.59
CA ILE A 141 -4.42 -15.51 10.70
C ILE A 141 -5.19 -14.22 10.39
N GLN A 142 -5.99 -14.23 9.32
CA GLN A 142 -6.82 -13.09 8.93
C GLN A 142 -7.78 -12.69 10.05
N ASN A 143 -8.48 -13.66 10.64
CA ASN A 143 -9.42 -13.42 11.74
C ASN A 143 -8.70 -12.92 12.99
N ALA A 144 -7.48 -13.40 13.27
CA ALA A 144 -6.70 -12.95 14.41
C ALA A 144 -6.23 -11.51 14.25
N LEU A 145 -5.78 -11.11 13.05
CA LEU A 145 -5.40 -9.74 12.74
C LEU A 145 -6.61 -8.81 12.66
N SER A 146 -7.71 -9.26 12.04
CA SER A 146 -8.98 -8.49 11.96
C SER A 146 -9.67 -8.29 13.31
N ALA A 147 -9.24 -9.01 14.35
CA ALA A 147 -9.70 -8.79 15.72
C ALA A 147 -8.94 -7.68 16.44
N LEU A 148 -7.88 -7.13 15.84
CA LEU A 148 -7.17 -5.94 16.32
C LEU A 148 -7.92 -4.71 15.82
N ASP A 149 -8.14 -3.72 16.69
CA ASP A 149 -8.95 -2.53 16.37
C ASP A 149 -8.36 -1.76 15.16
N SER A 150 -7.03 -1.67 15.08
CA SER A 150 -6.32 -0.99 13.98
C SER A 150 -6.57 -1.63 12.61
N PHE A 151 -7.00 -2.89 12.59
CA PHE A 151 -7.12 -3.71 11.39
C PHE A 151 -8.51 -4.32 11.22
N TYR A 152 -9.52 -3.80 11.93
CA TYR A 152 -10.86 -4.37 11.97
C TYR A 152 -11.42 -4.59 10.57
N GLN A 153 -11.51 -5.86 10.16
CA GLN A 153 -11.91 -6.30 8.81
C GLN A 153 -11.11 -5.66 7.65
N GLY A 154 -9.93 -5.08 7.91
CA GLY A 154 -9.10 -4.39 6.92
C GLY A 154 -8.01 -5.27 6.31
N VAL A 155 -7.89 -6.53 6.74
CA VAL A 155 -6.79 -7.43 6.36
C VAL A 155 -7.31 -8.60 5.53
N VAL A 156 -6.56 -8.94 4.48
CA VAL A 156 -6.73 -10.17 3.70
C VAL A 156 -5.46 -10.99 3.81
N VAL A 157 -5.57 -12.31 4.00
CA VAL A 157 -4.42 -13.21 4.10
C VAL A 157 -4.55 -14.34 3.10
N THR A 158 -3.45 -14.66 2.42
CA THR A 158 -3.30 -15.90 1.65
C THR A 158 -2.18 -16.75 2.25
N ARG A 159 -2.20 -18.06 2.00
CA ARG A 159 -1.17 -18.99 2.50
C ARG A 159 -0.82 -20.03 1.47
N THR A 160 0.46 -20.35 1.35
CA THR A 160 0.99 -21.49 0.59
C THR A 160 1.97 -22.31 1.44
N GLY A 161 2.42 -23.44 0.91
CA GLY A 161 3.42 -24.32 1.52
C GLY A 161 2.88 -25.30 2.56
N SER A 162 3.75 -26.18 3.05
CA SER A 162 3.41 -27.29 3.94
C SER A 162 3.97 -27.16 5.37
N GLY A 163 4.80 -26.15 5.63
CA GLY A 163 5.32 -25.83 6.97
C GLY A 163 6.59 -26.59 7.34
N VAL A 164 7.25 -27.24 6.38
CA VAL A 164 8.55 -27.88 6.57
C VAL A 164 9.66 -26.99 6.02
N HIS A 165 10.90 -27.21 6.46
CA HIS A 165 12.05 -26.51 5.86
C HIS A 165 12.14 -26.78 4.35
N GLY A 166 12.30 -25.72 3.57
CA GLY A 166 12.26 -25.76 2.10
C GLY A 166 10.86 -25.62 1.50
N ASP A 167 9.79 -25.76 2.29
CA ASP A 167 8.40 -25.50 1.89
C ASP A 167 7.59 -24.92 3.08
N ALA A 168 8.10 -23.80 3.62
CA ALA A 168 7.53 -23.12 4.77
C ALA A 168 6.07 -22.70 4.51
N TYR A 169 5.28 -22.56 5.57
CA TYR A 169 4.02 -21.83 5.43
C TYR A 169 4.33 -20.37 5.14
N LEU A 170 3.98 -19.90 3.96
CA LEU A 170 4.16 -18.51 3.54
C LEU A 170 2.80 -17.81 3.55
N TYR A 171 2.58 -16.97 4.55
CA TYR A 171 1.39 -16.13 4.63
C TYR A 171 1.69 -14.78 4.00
N THR A 172 0.93 -14.41 2.97
CA THR A 172 0.98 -13.05 2.43
C THR A 172 -0.18 -12.26 3.02
N ILE A 173 0.15 -11.20 3.75
CA ILE A 173 -0.78 -10.39 4.53
C ILE A 173 -0.92 -9.05 3.82
N TYR A 174 -2.12 -8.74 3.37
CA TYR A 174 -2.45 -7.49 2.69
C TYR A 174 -3.27 -6.61 3.63
N PHE A 175 -2.79 -5.40 3.92
CA PHE A 175 -3.45 -4.45 4.81
C PHE A 175 -4.17 -3.35 4.02
N GLY A 176 -5.36 -2.95 4.47
CA GLY A 176 -6.17 -1.92 3.78
C GLY A 176 -6.86 -2.44 2.52
N VAL A 177 -7.11 -3.74 2.43
CA VAL A 177 -7.81 -4.35 1.27
C VAL A 177 -8.96 -5.28 1.69
N GLY A 178 -9.24 -5.35 3.00
CA GLY A 178 -10.37 -6.11 3.54
C GLY A 178 -11.73 -5.45 3.30
N GLU A 179 -12.77 -6.01 3.91
CA GLU A 179 -14.14 -5.49 3.82
C GLU A 179 -14.27 -4.06 4.35
N ASN A 180 -13.46 -3.71 5.36
CA ASN A 180 -13.35 -2.36 5.88
C ASN A 180 -12.11 -1.68 5.30
N VAL A 181 -12.32 -0.95 4.20
CA VAL A 181 -11.29 -0.22 3.46
C VAL A 181 -10.80 1.04 4.17
N ASP A 182 -11.27 1.36 5.37
CA ASP A 182 -10.74 2.49 6.16
C ASP A 182 -9.74 2.01 7.22
N SER A 183 -9.60 0.70 7.40
CA SER A 183 -8.76 0.09 8.43
C SER A 183 -7.51 -0.56 7.84
N GLY A 184 -6.37 -0.41 8.53
CA GLY A 184 -5.09 -0.98 8.08
C GLY A 184 -4.44 -0.28 6.88
N HIS A 185 -4.80 0.97 6.59
CA HIS A 185 -4.06 1.79 5.62
C HIS A 185 -2.89 2.53 6.26
N GLY A 186 -1.90 2.87 5.42
CA GLY A 186 -0.74 3.67 5.81
C GLY A 186 0.47 2.83 6.19
N ASP A 187 1.34 3.42 6.99
CA ASP A 187 2.60 2.79 7.42
C ASP A 187 2.33 1.86 8.60
N ILE A 188 2.58 0.56 8.41
CA ILE A 188 2.48 -0.44 9.46
C ILE A 188 3.91 -0.91 9.74
N LEU A 189 4.31 -0.92 11.00
CA LEU A 189 5.62 -1.48 11.32
C LEU A 189 5.59 -2.99 11.03
N GLU A 190 6.72 -3.53 10.59
CA GLU A 190 6.89 -4.97 10.40
C GLU A 190 6.37 -5.73 11.64
N LEU A 191 5.42 -6.66 11.42
CA LEU A 191 4.81 -7.40 12.51
C LEU A 191 5.90 -8.15 13.27
N THR A 192 5.86 -8.04 14.59
CA THR A 192 6.80 -8.77 15.44
C THR A 192 6.20 -10.10 15.85
N VAL A 193 7.00 -11.16 15.77
CA VAL A 193 6.62 -12.49 16.25
C VAL A 193 7.04 -12.63 17.71
N ASP A 194 6.06 -12.95 18.57
CA ASP A 194 6.34 -13.29 19.96
C ASP A 194 5.95 -14.75 20.24
N SER A 195 6.97 -15.59 20.44
CA SER A 195 6.84 -16.99 20.84
C SER A 195 7.03 -17.21 22.34
N ARG A 196 7.50 -16.20 23.09
CA ARG A 196 7.84 -16.33 24.52
C ARG A 196 6.60 -16.28 25.39
N GLU A 197 5.59 -15.53 24.98
CA GLU A 197 4.33 -15.40 25.72
C GLU A 197 3.31 -16.49 25.38
N CYS A 198 3.53 -17.25 24.30
CA CYS A 198 2.73 -18.42 23.95
C CYS A 198 3.25 -19.72 24.58
N LYS A 199 4.04 -19.62 25.66
CA LYS A 199 4.61 -20.77 26.37
C LYS A 199 3.52 -21.73 26.85
N MET A 200 3.61 -22.98 26.40
CA MET A 200 2.90 -24.13 26.93
C MET A 200 3.57 -24.60 28.24
N PRO A 201 2.91 -24.43 29.39
CA PRO A 201 2.54 -25.60 30.19
C PRO A 201 1.12 -25.47 30.77
N SER A 202 0.35 -26.57 30.71
CA SER A 202 -0.93 -26.68 31.42
C SER A 202 -0.72 -27.38 32.75
N TYR A 203 -1.18 -26.74 33.82
CA TYR A 203 -1.27 -27.35 35.15
C TYR A 203 -2.75 -27.68 35.40
N ILE A 204 -3.14 -28.93 35.18
CA ILE A 204 -4.49 -29.41 35.46
C ILE A 204 -4.42 -30.26 36.73
N ASN A 205 -5.21 -29.91 37.75
CA ASN A 205 -5.34 -30.67 39.00
C ASN A 205 -3.99 -31.07 39.64
N GLY A 206 -3.04 -30.14 39.79
CA GLY A 206 -1.81 -30.44 40.52
C GLY A 206 -0.77 -31.25 39.74
N THR A 207 -1.04 -31.61 38.48
CA THR A 207 -0.19 -32.50 37.69
C THR A 207 0.48 -31.72 36.56
N TYR A 208 1.80 -31.86 36.46
CA TYR A 208 2.58 -31.31 35.36
C TYR A 208 2.40 -32.20 34.12
N TYR A 209 1.70 -31.68 33.10
CA TYR A 209 1.66 -32.32 31.79
C TYR A 209 2.84 -31.80 30.97
N ALA A 210 3.90 -32.62 30.84
CA ALA A 210 4.90 -32.38 29.81
C ALA A 210 4.23 -32.46 28.45
N GLN A 211 4.15 -31.32 27.74
CA GLN A 211 3.51 -31.24 26.43
C GLN A 211 4.40 -31.93 25.38
N PRO A 212 3.81 -32.65 24.40
CA PRO A 212 4.57 -33.19 23.29
C PRO A 212 4.87 -32.04 22.31
N ALA A 213 5.91 -31.26 22.56
CA ALA A 213 6.41 -30.31 21.56
C ALA A 213 7.73 -30.86 20.99
N ASN A 214 7.63 -31.90 20.16
CA ASN A 214 8.73 -32.30 19.28
C ASN A 214 8.91 -31.29 18.12
N ILE A 215 8.63 -29.99 18.34
CA ILE A 215 9.04 -28.97 17.39
C ILE A 215 10.55 -28.85 17.51
N THR A 216 11.22 -29.23 16.43
CA THR A 216 12.65 -29.06 16.25
C THR A 216 12.86 -28.14 15.06
N GLY A 217 13.90 -27.31 15.11
CA GLY A 217 14.20 -26.36 14.05
C GLY A 217 13.08 -25.38 13.74
N LEU A 218 12.37 -24.84 14.74
CA LEU A 218 11.37 -23.79 14.48
C LEU A 218 12.05 -22.57 13.84
N ASP A 219 11.54 -22.17 12.68
CA ASP A 219 11.94 -20.96 11.99
C ASP A 219 10.68 -20.14 11.68
N ILE A 220 10.66 -18.91 12.20
CA ILE A 220 9.51 -18.02 12.10
C ILE A 220 9.99 -16.58 12.04
N GLY A 221 9.44 -15.83 11.12
CA GLY A 221 9.73 -14.41 10.98
C GLY A 221 8.76 -13.71 10.06
N VAL A 222 8.87 -12.40 10.02
CA VAL A 222 8.08 -11.53 9.16
C VAL A 222 9.04 -10.67 8.35
N GLU A 223 8.64 -10.34 7.13
CA GLU A 223 9.30 -9.33 6.31
C GLU A 223 8.25 -8.39 5.69
N THR A 224 8.55 -7.09 5.61
CA THR A 224 7.75 -6.18 4.77
C THR A 224 8.16 -6.30 3.30
N VAL A 225 7.25 -6.80 2.46
CA VAL A 225 7.48 -7.00 1.02
C VAL A 225 7.18 -5.72 0.23
N VAL A 226 6.12 -5.01 0.61
CA VAL A 226 5.71 -3.74 0.02
C VAL A 226 5.30 -2.80 1.14
N GLN A 227 5.92 -1.63 1.21
CA GLN A 227 5.63 -0.59 2.20
C GLN A 227 4.31 0.13 1.89
N GLY A 228 3.39 0.17 2.87
CA GLY A 228 2.09 0.83 2.72
C GLY A 228 2.11 2.32 3.03
N GLY A 229 3.15 2.81 3.72
CA GLY A 229 3.28 4.22 4.07
C GLY A 229 3.29 5.16 2.87
N ALA A 230 2.60 6.30 3.01
CA ALA A 230 2.82 7.45 2.14
C ALA A 230 4.27 7.91 2.29
N THR A 231 4.90 8.34 1.20
CA THR A 231 6.13 9.15 1.34
C THR A 231 5.73 10.44 2.02
N GLU A 232 6.19 10.65 3.25
CA GLU A 232 6.02 11.93 3.92
C GLU A 232 6.73 13.01 3.08
N VAL A 233 5.95 13.94 2.53
CA VAL A 233 6.48 15.13 1.86
C VAL A 233 6.08 16.32 2.73
N GLN A 234 7.04 16.83 3.51
CA GLN A 234 6.88 18.10 4.21
C GLN A 234 7.40 19.22 3.32
N THR A 235 6.54 20.17 2.97
CA THR A 235 6.94 21.39 2.26
C THR A 235 7.13 22.50 3.27
N VAL A 236 8.35 23.02 3.36
CA VAL A 236 8.65 24.23 4.14
C VAL A 236 8.62 25.42 3.21
N SER A 237 7.70 26.36 3.44
CA SER A 237 7.61 27.62 2.70
C SER A 237 8.09 28.76 3.58
N LEU A 238 9.15 29.43 3.13
CA LEU A 238 9.74 30.57 3.81
C LEU A 238 9.47 31.84 3.00
N ALA A 239 8.98 32.90 3.65
CA ALA A 239 8.68 34.17 3.00
C ALA A 239 9.15 35.35 3.85
N LEU A 240 9.65 36.40 3.18
CA LEU A 240 10.01 37.69 3.76
C LEU A 240 9.13 38.77 3.15
N ASP A 241 8.57 39.64 3.99
CA ASP A 241 7.79 40.80 3.52
C ASP A 241 8.68 41.87 2.85
N ALA A 242 9.94 42.03 3.31
CA ALA A 242 10.98 42.85 2.69
C ALA A 242 12.36 42.56 3.31
N GLY A 243 13.44 42.81 2.55
CA GLY A 243 14.83 42.68 3.02
C GLY A 243 15.57 41.45 2.47
N TRP A 244 16.74 41.15 3.02
CA TRP A 244 17.50 39.93 2.74
C TRP A 244 17.95 39.27 4.04
N LEU A 245 18.06 37.95 4.00
CA LEU A 245 18.66 37.13 5.05
C LEU A 245 19.94 36.51 4.51
N GLU A 246 20.95 36.37 5.38
CA GLU A 246 22.23 35.76 5.07
C GLU A 246 22.62 34.84 6.23
N GLY A 247 22.87 33.56 5.93
CA GLY A 247 23.27 32.51 6.87
C GLY A 247 22.15 31.61 7.38
N ASP A 248 22.55 30.60 8.14
CA ASP A 248 21.68 29.55 8.65
C ASP A 248 20.53 30.10 9.51
N TYR A 249 19.28 29.74 9.17
CA TYR A 249 18.10 30.40 9.73
C TYR A 249 17.12 29.46 10.44
N PHE A 250 17.03 28.21 10.03
CA PHE A 250 16.09 27.25 10.64
C PHE A 250 16.70 25.85 10.77
N ARG A 251 16.10 25.00 11.60
CA ARG A 251 16.46 23.60 11.77
C ARG A 251 15.21 22.77 11.70
N LEU A 252 15.34 21.57 11.16
CA LEU A 252 14.29 20.56 11.20
C LEU A 252 14.57 19.62 12.36
N ARG A 253 13.52 19.14 13.01
CA ARG A 253 13.59 18.19 14.12
C ARG A 253 12.65 17.03 13.86
N TYR A 254 13.14 15.81 14.04
CA TYR A 254 12.36 14.59 14.03
C TYR A 254 12.70 13.76 15.27
N GLY A 255 11.75 13.60 16.19
CA GLY A 255 12.01 12.94 17.48
C GLY A 255 13.10 13.67 18.29
N ASP A 256 14.21 12.99 18.54
CA ASP A 256 15.38 13.53 19.25
C ASP A 256 16.49 14.02 18.31
N ASP A 257 16.36 13.74 17.00
CA ASP A 257 17.33 14.15 16.00
C ASP A 257 17.01 15.55 15.46
N VAL A 258 18.05 16.36 15.31
CA VAL A 258 17.96 17.75 14.82
C VAL A 258 18.96 17.92 13.69
N THR A 259 18.54 18.56 12.60
CA THR A 259 19.46 18.89 11.50
C THR A 259 20.47 19.93 11.93
N ASP A 260 21.57 20.03 11.18
CA ASP A 260 22.35 21.26 11.18
C ASP A 260 21.46 22.45 10.80
N CYS A 261 21.98 23.64 11.10
CA CYS A 261 21.32 24.89 10.80
C CYS A 261 21.28 25.05 9.27
N LEU A 262 20.09 25.22 8.70
CA LEU A 262 19.84 25.29 7.26
C LEU A 262 19.73 26.75 6.83
N ASP A 263 20.39 27.06 5.71
CA ASP A 263 20.23 28.33 5.01
C ASP A 263 18.78 28.53 4.54
N TRP A 264 18.37 29.79 4.51
CA TRP A 264 17.05 30.26 4.03
C TRP A 264 16.83 30.01 2.54
#